data_AF-A0A1W2B5G1-F1
#
_entry.id   AF-A0A1W2B5G1-F1
#
_cell.length_a   1.000
_cell.length_b   1.000
_cell.length_c   1.000
_cell.angle_alpha   90.00
_cell.angle_beta   90.00
_cell.angle_gamma   90.00
#
_symmetry.space_group_name_H-M   'P 1'
#
loop_
_entity.id
_entity.type
_entity.pdbx_description
1 polymer ?
#
loop_
_entity_poly.entity_id
_entity_poly.type
_entity_poly.pdbx_seq_one_letter_code
_entity_poly.pdbx_strand_id
1 'polypeptide(L)'
;MSMHIAADHIEHVADIVEQPHHTVVDRNFGLPGGLYAVSAGGYLAFIAMMASIFGNSELAIPMVIFVMFIACAFGIPAVWTRLGADRHPDALGWYDFRRRGIQTLSGKLDAGSAMAQVLILPVLIAVWGLAIAIIVATVR
;
A
#
# COMPACT_ATOMS: atom_id res chain seq x y z
N MET A 1 -42.34 -19.76 16.80
CA MET A 1 -43.20 -20.53 15.87
C MET A 1 -42.51 -20.47 14.52
N SER A 2 -41.69 -21.49 14.20
CA SER A 2 -40.91 -21.55 12.95
C SER A 2 -41.83 -22.07 11.85
N MET A 3 -41.97 -21.34 10.76
CA MET A 3 -42.79 -21.74 9.62
C MET A 3 -41.99 -22.75 8.80
N HIS A 4 -42.31 -24.04 8.95
CA HIS A 4 -41.74 -25.09 8.11
C HIS A 4 -42.35 -24.97 6.72
N ILE A 5 -41.68 -24.25 5.83
CA ILE A 5 -42.00 -24.28 4.40
C ILE A 5 -41.66 -25.69 3.91
N ALA A 6 -42.67 -26.40 3.43
CA ALA A 6 -42.53 -27.74 2.91
C ALA A 6 -41.68 -27.70 1.62
N ALA A 7 -40.78 -28.66 1.46
CA ALA A 7 -39.75 -28.66 0.41
C ALA A 7 -40.36 -28.68 -1.01
N ASP A 8 -41.52 -29.31 -1.16
CA ASP A 8 -42.34 -29.35 -2.37
C ASP A 8 -42.81 -27.95 -2.82
N HIS A 9 -43.10 -27.06 -1.87
CA HIS A 9 -43.49 -25.69 -2.18
C HIS A 9 -42.31 -24.85 -2.69
N ILE A 10 -41.10 -25.13 -2.23
CA ILE A 10 -39.88 -24.45 -2.65
C ILE A 10 -39.56 -24.80 -4.10
N GLU A 11 -39.72 -26.05 -4.51
CA GLU A 11 -39.48 -26.49 -5.90
C GLU A 11 -40.41 -25.83 -6.91
N HIS A 12 -41.64 -25.47 -6.51
CA HIS A 12 -42.62 -24.87 -7.42
C HIS A 12 -42.46 -23.35 -7.61
N VAL A 13 -41.78 -22.69 -6.67
CA VAL A 13 -41.63 -21.22 -6.64
C VAL A 13 -40.19 -20.79 -6.89
N ALA A 14 -39.20 -21.67 -6.66
CA ALA A 14 -37.80 -21.35 -6.86
C ALA A 14 -37.43 -21.37 -8.35
N ASP A 15 -37.00 -20.22 -8.86
CA ASP A 15 -36.24 -20.16 -10.10
C ASP A 15 -34.78 -20.52 -9.78
N ILE A 16 -34.24 -21.54 -10.45
CA ILE A 16 -32.85 -21.96 -10.24
C ILE A 16 -31.97 -21.00 -11.01
N VAL A 17 -31.53 -19.96 -10.31
CA VAL A 17 -30.54 -19.00 -10.84
C VAL A 17 -29.13 -19.57 -10.67
N GLU A 18 -28.25 -19.31 -11.63
CA GLU A 18 -26.83 -19.62 -11.48
C GLU A 18 -26.29 -18.96 -10.20
N GLN A 19 -25.57 -19.73 -9.38
CA GLN A 19 -25.02 -19.22 -8.14
C GLN A 19 -24.14 -18.00 -8.45
N PRO A 20 -24.30 -16.86 -7.73
CA PRO A 20 -23.43 -15.71 -7.95
C PRO A 20 -21.96 -16.12 -7.83
N HIS A 21 -21.20 -15.94 -8.90
CA HIS A 21 -19.76 -16.18 -8.87
C HIS A 21 -19.13 -15.15 -7.94
N HIS A 22 -18.60 -15.61 -6.80
CA HIS A 22 -17.82 -14.76 -5.92
C HIS A 22 -16.53 -14.35 -6.66
N THR A 23 -16.42 -13.06 -6.99
CA THR A 23 -15.18 -12.52 -7.56
C THR A 23 -14.11 -12.48 -6.48
N VAL A 24 -13.08 -13.28 -6.70
CA VAL A 24 -11.83 -13.21 -5.94
C VAL A 24 -11.15 -11.87 -6.29
N VAL A 25 -11.15 -10.95 -5.33
CA VAL A 25 -10.47 -9.66 -5.45
C VAL A 25 -9.15 -9.72 -4.71
N ASP A 26 -8.04 -9.70 -5.45
CA ASP A 26 -6.73 -9.45 -4.84
C ASP A 26 -6.66 -7.97 -4.41
N ARG A 27 -6.62 -7.76 -3.10
CA ARG A 27 -6.54 -6.42 -2.49
C ARG A 27 -5.12 -6.05 -2.10
N ASN A 28 -4.15 -6.89 -2.46
CA ASN A 28 -2.74 -6.78 -2.12
C ASN A 28 -1.90 -6.54 -3.39
N PHE A 29 -0.76 -5.88 -3.23
CA PHE A 29 0.14 -5.52 -4.34
C PHE A 29 1.23 -6.58 -4.61
N GLY A 30 1.20 -7.71 -3.90
CA GLY A 30 2.22 -8.76 -3.92
C GLY A 30 3.53 -8.37 -3.22
N LEU A 31 3.57 -7.22 -2.53
CA LEU A 31 4.79 -6.68 -1.92
C LEU A 31 4.80 -6.94 -0.40
N PRO A 32 5.97 -7.21 0.21
CA PRO A 32 6.08 -7.31 1.67
C PRO A 32 5.64 -5.99 2.33
N GLY A 33 4.84 -6.06 3.38
CA GLY A 33 4.39 -4.87 4.12
C GLY A 33 5.55 -4.00 4.62
N GLY A 34 6.72 -4.59 4.90
CA GLY A 34 7.93 -3.85 5.26
C GLY A 34 8.44 -2.94 4.13
N LEU A 35 8.37 -3.36 2.87
CA LEU A 35 8.79 -2.54 1.73
C LEU A 35 7.88 -1.32 1.58
N TYR A 36 6.58 -1.52 1.79
CA TYR A 36 5.59 -0.46 1.78
C TYR A 36 5.85 0.58 2.89
N ALA A 37 6.15 0.12 4.10
CA ALA A 37 6.49 0.99 5.22
C ALA A 37 7.79 1.77 4.98
N VAL A 38 8.80 1.14 4.38
CA VAL A 38 10.06 1.81 4.01
C VAL A 38 9.83 2.91 2.98
N SER A 39 9.00 2.67 1.96
CA SER A 39 8.65 3.70 0.98
C SER A 39 7.99 4.92 1.63
N ALA A 40 6.96 4.69 2.47
CA ALA A 40 6.30 5.76 3.20
C ALA A 40 7.29 6.53 4.10
N GLY A 41 8.13 5.79 4.82
CA GLY A 41 9.18 6.34 5.68
C GLY A 41 10.18 7.21 4.93
N GLY A 42 10.56 6.84 3.70
CA GLY A 42 11.46 7.65 2.86
C GLY A 42 10.87 9.02 2.51
N TYR A 43 9.60 9.08 2.13
CA TYR A 43 8.90 10.36 1.88
C TYR A 43 8.79 11.21 3.15
N LEU A 44 8.40 10.60 4.27
CA LEU A 44 8.28 11.31 5.55
C LEU A 44 9.64 11.81 6.06
N ALA A 45 10.70 11.03 5.88
CA ALA A 45 12.06 11.42 6.23
C ALA A 45 12.51 12.64 5.43
N PHE A 46 12.22 12.69 4.12
CA PHE A 46 12.49 13.86 3.29
C PHE A 46 11.76 15.10 3.80
N ILE A 47 10.44 15.00 4.06
CA ILE A 47 9.65 16.13 4.58
C ILE A 47 10.19 16.61 5.94
N ALA A 48 10.47 15.69 6.86
CA ALA A 48 11.04 16.01 8.17
C ALA A 48 12.38 16.75 8.05
N MET A 49 13.23 16.33 7.11
CA MET A 49 14.51 16.96 6.86
C MET A 49 14.34 18.39 6.33
N MET A 50 13.48 18.59 5.31
CA MET A 50 13.22 19.93 4.77
C MET A 50 12.61 20.86 5.82
N ALA A 51 11.68 20.35 6.65
CA ALA A 51 11.11 21.10 7.75
C ALA A 51 12.16 21.50 8.80
N SER A 52 13.12 20.62 9.11
CA SER A 52 14.20 20.94 10.07
C SER A 52 15.16 22.02 9.58
N ILE A 53 15.35 22.15 8.26
CA ILE A 53 16.35 23.05 7.67
C ILE A 53 15.74 24.41 7.33
N PHE A 54 14.54 24.40 6.72
CA PHE A 54 13.87 25.57 6.13
C PHE A 54 12.53 25.91 6.80
N GLY A 55 12.14 25.18 7.85
CA GLY A 55 10.87 25.36 8.52
C GLY A 55 10.65 26.80 8.98
N ASN A 56 9.51 27.35 8.57
CA ASN A 56 9.01 28.66 8.99
C ASN A 56 7.48 28.64 9.03
N SER A 57 6.88 29.69 9.58
CA SER A 57 5.43 29.79 9.82
C SER A 57 4.61 29.78 8.52
N GLU A 58 5.14 30.35 7.43
CA GLU A 58 4.47 30.38 6.13
C GLU A 58 4.40 28.99 5.49
N LEU A 59 5.39 28.12 5.76
CA LEU A 59 5.42 26.75 5.25
C LEU A 59 4.63 25.74 6.11
N ALA A 60 4.12 26.14 7.28
CA ALA A 60 3.44 25.22 8.18
C ALA A 60 2.24 24.51 7.53
N ILE A 61 1.40 25.28 6.82
CA ILE A 61 0.21 24.74 6.13
C ILE A 61 0.62 23.72 5.03
N PRO A 62 1.51 24.07 4.08
CA PRO A 62 2.02 23.10 3.10
C PRO A 62 2.61 21.82 3.71
N MET A 63 3.41 21.95 4.78
CA MET A 63 4.05 20.79 5.42
C MET A 63 3.02 19.82 6.00
N VAL A 64 1.99 20.33 6.70
CA VAL A 64 0.91 19.50 7.22
C VAL A 64 0.16 18.80 6.09
N ILE A 65 -0.13 19.53 5.01
CA ILE A 65 -0.80 18.99 3.83
C ILE A 65 0.02 17.83 3.23
N PHE A 66 1.33 17.99 3.04
CA PHE A 66 2.18 16.92 2.50
C PHE A 66 2.21 15.69 3.39
N VAL A 67 2.36 15.85 4.71
CA VAL A 67 2.33 14.73 5.65
C VAL A 67 0.98 14.01 5.61
N MET A 68 -0.13 14.76 5.58
CA MET A 68 -1.47 14.19 5.46
C MET A 68 -1.66 13.43 4.15
N PHE A 69 -1.22 13.98 3.02
CA PHE A 69 -1.30 13.29 1.73
C PHE A 69 -0.50 12.00 1.73
N ILE A 70 0.72 12.00 2.26
CA ILE A 70 1.52 10.77 2.38
C ILE A 70 0.81 9.78 3.29
N ALA A 71 0.33 10.21 4.45
CA ALA A 71 -0.40 9.35 5.38
C ALA A 71 -1.66 8.73 4.76
N CYS A 72 -2.43 9.49 3.98
CA CYS A 72 -3.60 8.96 3.27
C CYS A 72 -3.21 8.06 2.10
N ALA A 73 -2.23 8.46 1.30
CA ALA A 73 -1.75 7.70 0.14
C ALA A 73 -1.24 6.32 0.54
N PHE A 74 -0.61 6.20 1.71
CA PHE A 74 -0.14 4.92 2.24
C PHE A 74 -1.14 4.24 3.20
N GLY A 75 -1.85 5.02 4.01
CA GLY A 75 -2.77 4.49 5.01
C GLY A 75 -4.02 3.86 4.42
N ILE A 76 -4.63 4.50 3.41
CA ILE A 76 -5.86 4.00 2.79
C ILE A 76 -5.64 2.63 2.14
N PRO A 77 -4.62 2.40 1.28
CA PRO A 77 -4.39 1.08 0.72
C PRO A 77 -3.98 0.05 1.78
N ALA A 78 -3.27 0.46 2.84
CA ALA A 78 -2.94 -0.43 3.97
C ALA A 78 -4.17 -0.91 4.75
N VAL A 79 -5.21 -0.08 4.86
CA VAL A 79 -6.50 -0.49 5.44
C VAL A 79 -7.30 -1.33 4.46
N TRP A 80 -7.28 -0.97 3.17
CA TRP A 80 -7.99 -1.67 2.10
C TRP A 80 -7.62 -3.16 2.02
N THR A 81 -6.33 -3.48 2.16
CA THR A 81 -5.84 -4.87 2.15
C THR A 81 -6.42 -5.73 3.28
N ARG A 82 -6.96 -5.11 4.34
CA ARG A 82 -7.52 -5.78 5.52
C ARG A 82 -9.04 -5.97 5.44
N LEU A 83 -9.70 -5.43 4.42
CA LEU A 83 -11.15 -5.54 4.24
C LEU A 83 -11.52 -6.87 3.57
N GLY A 84 -12.61 -7.51 4.01
CA GLY A 84 -13.20 -8.73 3.41
C GLY A 84 -13.22 -9.96 4.33
N ALA A 85 -14.27 -10.78 4.20
CA ALA A 85 -14.45 -12.02 4.96
C ALA A 85 -13.52 -13.16 4.47
N ASP A 86 -13.26 -13.21 3.17
CA ASP A 86 -12.33 -14.16 2.55
C ASP A 86 -10.93 -13.56 2.44
N ARG A 87 -10.18 -13.62 3.54
CA ARG A 87 -8.77 -13.22 3.56
C ARG A 87 -8.01 -14.01 2.50
N HIS A 88 -7.67 -13.34 1.40
CA HIS A 88 -6.69 -13.81 0.43
C HIS A 88 -5.33 -13.96 1.10
N PRO A 89 -4.42 -14.78 0.53
CA PRO A 89 -3.12 -15.03 1.15
C PRO A 89 -2.44 -13.71 1.48
N ASP A 90 -1.98 -13.60 2.73
CA ASP A 90 -1.31 -12.43 3.26
C ASP A 90 -0.24 -11.92 2.28
N ALA A 91 0.01 -10.61 2.32
CA ALA A 91 1.10 -9.99 1.57
C ALA A 91 2.36 -10.87 1.62
N LEU A 92 3.04 -11.07 0.48
CA LEU A 92 4.16 -12.02 0.39
C LEU A 92 5.13 -11.79 1.55
N GLY A 93 5.40 -12.85 2.32
CA GLY A 93 6.44 -12.83 3.33
C GLY A 93 7.79 -12.49 2.68
N TRP A 94 8.67 -11.84 3.44
CA TRP A 94 9.99 -11.42 2.93
C TRP A 94 10.78 -12.57 2.28
N TYR A 95 10.69 -13.78 2.83
CA TYR A 95 11.32 -14.97 2.27
C TYR A 95 10.75 -15.34 0.90
N ASP A 96 9.41 -15.42 0.79
CA ASP A 96 8.74 -15.77 -0.46
C ASP A 96 8.92 -14.69 -1.52
N PHE A 97 8.86 -13.42 -1.14
CA PHE A 97 9.13 -12.31 -2.06
C PHE A 97 10.53 -12.40 -2.65
N ARG A 98 11.55 -12.64 -1.82
CA ARG A 98 12.95 -12.78 -2.29
C ARG A 98 13.14 -13.96 -3.22
N ARG A 99 12.46 -15.09 -2.95
CA ARG A 99 12.60 -16.32 -3.73
C ARG A 99 11.77 -16.31 -5.02
N ARG A 100 10.56 -15.77 -4.96
CA ARG A 100 9.56 -15.87 -6.04
C ARG A 100 9.43 -14.59 -6.85
N GLY A 101 9.79 -13.43 -6.32
CA GLY A 101 9.52 -12.14 -6.96
C GLY A 101 8.02 -11.83 -7.02
N ILE A 102 7.62 -10.94 -7.92
CA ILE A 102 6.23 -10.53 -8.13
C ILE A 102 5.79 -10.78 -9.57
N GLN A 103 4.54 -11.17 -9.74
CA GLN A 103 3.91 -11.24 -11.06
C GLN A 103 3.30 -9.86 -11.36
N THR A 104 3.71 -9.24 -12.46
CA THR A 104 3.12 -7.99 -12.95
C THR A 104 2.36 -8.24 -14.26
N LEU A 105 1.67 -7.21 -14.76
CA LEU A 105 0.97 -7.25 -16.03
C LEU A 105 1.91 -7.56 -17.21
N SER A 106 3.14 -7.07 -17.17
CA SER A 106 4.13 -7.22 -18.24
C SER A 106 5.02 -8.46 -18.07
N GLY A 107 4.79 -9.28 -17.05
CA GLY A 107 5.57 -10.48 -16.75
C GLY A 107 6.07 -10.54 -15.32
N LYS A 108 6.96 -11.49 -15.04
CA LYS A 108 7.47 -11.72 -13.71
C LYS A 108 8.71 -10.85 -13.45
N LEU A 109 8.71 -10.10 -12.35
CA LEU A 109 9.87 -9.37 -11.85
C LEU A 109 10.50 -10.11 -10.68
N ASP A 110 11.83 -10.15 -10.63
CA ASP A 110 12.56 -10.57 -9.44
C ASP A 110 12.41 -9.54 -8.32
N ALA A 111 12.75 -9.94 -7.09
CA ALA A 111 12.62 -9.09 -5.91
C ALA A 111 13.44 -7.80 -6.00
N GLY A 112 14.64 -7.87 -6.59
CA GLY A 112 15.54 -6.72 -6.70
C GLY A 112 14.96 -5.65 -7.63
N SER A 113 14.53 -6.04 -8.83
CA SER A 113 13.89 -5.13 -9.78
C SER A 113 12.60 -4.52 -9.23
N ALA A 114 11.78 -5.32 -8.54
CA ALA A 114 10.57 -4.84 -7.89
C ALA A 114 10.88 -3.82 -6.77
N MET A 115 11.86 -4.12 -5.92
CA MET A 115 12.30 -3.18 -4.87
C MET A 115 12.84 -1.89 -5.48
N ALA A 116 13.65 -1.98 -6.55
CA ALA A 116 14.19 -0.82 -7.23
C ALA A 116 13.06 0.09 -7.75
N GLN A 117 12.04 -0.46 -8.42
CA GLN A 117 10.90 0.33 -8.91
C GLN A 117 10.15 1.04 -7.79
N VAL A 118 9.95 0.37 -6.65
CA VAL A 118 9.17 0.92 -5.53
C VAL A 118 9.99 1.91 -4.68
N LEU A 119 11.30 1.72 -4.58
CA LEU A 119 12.18 2.51 -3.71
C LEU A 119 12.97 3.59 -4.43
N ILE A 120 13.07 3.57 -5.77
CA ILE A 120 13.91 4.53 -6.49
C ILE A 120 13.55 5.98 -6.17
N LEU A 121 12.25 6.32 -6.23
CA LEU A 121 11.81 7.68 -5.96
C LEU A 121 11.98 8.07 -4.47
N PRO A 122 11.48 7.30 -3.47
CA PRO A 122 11.67 7.63 -2.06
C PRO A 122 13.15 7.77 -1.66
N VAL A 123 14.02 6.88 -2.16
CA VAL A 123 15.46 6.91 -1.83
C VAL A 123 16.12 8.11 -2.49
N LEU A 124 15.83 8.39 -3.76
CA LEU A 124 16.45 9.49 -4.50
C LEU A 124 16.12 10.83 -3.83
N ILE A 125 14.86 11.07 -3.47
CA ILE A 125 14.49 12.32 -2.80
C ILE A 125 15.08 12.42 -1.38
N ALA A 126 15.19 11.31 -0.65
CA ALA A 126 15.77 11.32 0.69
C ALA A 126 17.27 11.63 0.65
N VAL A 127 18.00 11.01 -0.30
CA VAL A 127 19.42 11.30 -0.54
C VAL A 127 19.61 12.74 -1.02
N TRP A 128 18.74 13.24 -1.89
CA TRP A 128 18.77 14.62 -2.33
C TRP A 128 18.52 15.60 -1.18
N GLY A 129 17.53 15.34 -0.33
CA GLY A 129 17.29 16.11 0.89
C GLY A 129 18.50 16.10 1.82
N LEU A 130 19.16 14.94 1.97
CA LEU A 130 20.38 14.81 2.78
C LEU A 130 21.53 15.64 2.21
N ALA A 131 21.70 15.65 0.89
CA ALA A 131 22.70 16.51 0.25
C ALA A 131 22.43 17.99 0.54
N ILE A 132 21.16 18.43 0.44
CA ILE A 132 20.77 19.80 0.82
C ILE A 132 21.05 20.07 2.30
N ALA A 133 20.74 19.13 3.18
CA ALA A 133 21.00 19.25 4.62
C ALA A 133 22.48 19.47 4.91
N ILE A 134 23.35 18.68 4.27
CA ILE A 134 24.80 18.79 4.39
C ILE A 134 25.26 20.15 3.89
N ILE A 135 24.78 20.61 2.73
CA ILE A 135 25.14 21.93 2.18
C ILE A 135 24.75 23.04 3.16
N VAL A 136 23.52 23.02 3.69
CA VAL A 136 23.08 24.03 4.66
C VAL A 136 23.87 23.94 5.97
N ALA A 137 24.28 22.75 6.40
CA ALA A 137 25.09 22.57 7.60
C ALA A 137 26.54 23.05 7.44
N THR A 138 27.10 23.04 6.22
CA THR A 138 28.51 23.41 5.96
C THR A 138 28.70 24.82 5.41
N VAL A 139 27.70 25.38 4.73
CA VAL A 139 27.76 26.72 4.13
C VAL A 139 27.14 27.79 5.03
N ARG A 140 26.39 27.40 6.06
CA ARG A 140 25.90 28.34 7.09
C ARG A 140 27.03 28.98 7.89
#